data_AF-A0A965RIC3-F1
#
_entry.id   AF-A0A965RIC3-F1
#
_cell.length_a   1.000
_cell.length_b   1.000
_cell.length_c   1.000
_cell.angle_alpha   90.00
_cell.angle_beta   90.00
_cell.angle_gamma   90.00
#
_symmetry.space_group_name_H-M   'P 1'
#
loop_
_entity.id
_entity.type
_entity.pdbx_description
1 polymer ?
#
loop_
_entity_poly.entity_id
_entity_poly.type
_entity_poly.pdbx_seq_one_letter_code
_entity_poly.pdbx_strand_id
1 'polypeptide(L)' 'ATSQFFINVVDNDNLNAPKPDGFGYAVFGRVVSGIEVIDKIRLVPVGNRSGMQNVPLQNISITSASIVK' A
#
# COMPACT_ATOMS: atom_id res chain seq x y z
N ALA A 1 9.04 -8.25 -5.01
CA ALA A 1 7.70 -8.50 -4.45
C ALA A 1 6.95 -9.45 -5.36
N THR A 2 6.46 -10.58 -4.86
CA THR A 2 5.71 -11.57 -5.66
C THR A 2 4.19 -11.40 -5.48
N SER A 3 3.74 -11.29 -4.23
CA SER A 3 2.32 -11.12 -3.86
C SER A 3 2.02 -9.84 -3.08
N GLN A 4 3.04 -9.07 -2.71
CA GLN A 4 2.88 -7.83 -1.98
C GLN A 4 2.42 -6.71 -2.92
N PHE A 5 1.51 -5.87 -2.44
CA PHE A 5 1.08 -4.65 -3.11
C PHE A 5 1.04 -3.49 -2.10
N PHE A 6 0.96 -2.26 -2.61
CA PHE A 6 0.74 -1.06 -1.82
C PHE A 6 -0.31 -0.18 -2.49
N ILE A 7 -0.89 0.73 -1.73
CA ILE A 7 -1.87 1.71 -2.20
C ILE A 7 -1.25 3.09 -2.02
N ASN A 8 -1.22 3.88 -3.10
CA ASN A 8 -0.83 5.29 -3.03
C ASN A 8 -1.92 6.09 -2.30
N VAL A 9 -1.55 6.83 -1.26
CA VAL A 9 -2.44 7.72 -0.49
C VAL A 9 -2.23 9.21 -0.84
N VAL A 10 -1.27 9.48 -1.72
CA VAL A 10 -0.93 10.77 -2.32
C VAL A 10 -0.35 10.48 -3.71
N ASP A 11 -0.20 11.52 -4.53
CA ASP A 11 0.49 11.40 -5.82
C ASP A 11 2.00 11.22 -5.60
N ASN A 12 2.51 10.05 -5.97
CA ASN A 12 3.91 9.65 -5.78
C ASN A 12 4.64 9.55 -7.13
N ASP A 13 4.84 10.69 -7.80
CA ASP A 13 5.47 10.73 -9.13
C ASP A 13 6.87 10.14 -9.15
N ASN A 14 7.57 10.20 -8.01
CA ASN A 14 8.87 9.58 -7.81
C ASN A 14 8.83 8.05 -7.85
N LEU A 15 7.67 7.39 -7.93
CA LEU A 15 7.54 5.93 -8.10
C LEU A 15 7.35 5.53 -9.57
N ASN A 16 7.04 6.48 -10.45
CA ASN A 16 6.81 6.24 -11.86
C ASN A 16 8.12 5.91 -12.58
N ALA A 17 8.02 5.13 -13.67
CA ALA A 17 9.08 4.99 -14.66
C ALA A 17 8.96 6.12 -15.70
N PRO A 18 10.05 6.52 -16.38
CA PRO A 18 11.41 6.01 -16.26
C PRO A 18 12.19 6.63 -15.09
N LYS A 19 13.06 5.83 -14.47
CA LYS A 19 14.05 6.26 -13.48
C LYS A 19 15.46 5.96 -13.98
N PRO A 20 16.53 6.46 -13.32
CA PRO A 20 17.92 6.17 -13.72
C PRO A 20 18.26 4.67 -13.81
N ASP A 21 17.60 3.82 -13.02
CA ASP A 21 17.72 2.36 -13.07
C ASP A 21 16.82 1.70 -14.14
N GLY A 22 16.02 2.49 -14.85
CA GLY A 22 15.13 2.08 -15.92
C GLY A 22 13.73 1.62 -15.48
N PHE A 23 13.46 1.53 -14.18
CA PHE A 23 12.24 0.89 -13.67
C PHE A 23 11.41 1.80 -12.75
N GLY A 24 10.17 1.40 -12.52
CA GLY A 24 9.24 2.04 -11.60
C GLY A 24 8.31 0.98 -11.00
N TYR A 25 7.31 1.42 -10.24
CA TYR A 25 6.32 0.50 -9.68
C TYR A 25 5.12 0.40 -10.62
N ALA A 26 4.82 -0.81 -11.09
CA ALA A 26 3.71 -1.06 -12.00
C ALA A 26 2.36 -0.84 -11.30
N VAL A 27 1.61 0.16 -11.75
CA VAL A 27 0.22 0.36 -11.35
C VAL A 27 -0.67 -0.60 -12.15
N PHE A 28 -1.52 -1.37 -11.46
CA PHE A 28 -2.41 -2.36 -12.08
C PHE A 28 -3.89 -2.17 -11.72
N GLY A 29 -4.22 -1.11 -10.97
CA GLY A 29 -5.59 -0.83 -10.54
C GLY A 29 -5.69 0.45 -9.72
N ARG A 30 -6.93 0.78 -9.34
CA ARG A 30 -7.25 1.94 -8.49
C ARG A 30 -8.34 1.60 -7.49
N VAL A 31 -8.37 2.31 -6.38
CA VAL A 31 -9.45 2.24 -5.40
C VAL A 31 -10.67 2.98 -5.98
N VAL A 32 -11.80 2.29 -6.05
CA VAL A 32 -13.07 2.86 -6.55
C VAL A 32 -14.03 3.26 -5.42
N SER A 33 -13.83 2.70 -4.21
CA SER A 33 -14.64 2.94 -3.01
C SER A 33 -13.82 2.61 -1.76
N GLY A 34 -14.15 3.20 -0.61
CA GLY A 34 -13.49 2.94 0.67
C GLY A 34 -12.18 3.70 0.88
N ILE A 35 -12.01 4.87 0.26
CA ILE A 35 -10.79 5.69 0.44
C ILE A 35 -10.63 6.15 1.89
N GLU A 36 -11.74 6.39 2.58
CA GLU A 36 -11.81 6.75 3.98
C GLU A 36 -11.31 5.64 4.92
N VAL A 37 -11.40 4.37 4.50
CA VAL A 37 -10.84 3.24 5.23
C VAL A 37 -9.31 3.25 5.12
N ILE A 38 -8.80 3.53 3.91
CA ILE A 38 -7.36 3.64 3.66
C ILE A 38 -6.77 4.83 4.43
N ASP A 39 -7.50 5.95 4.49
CA ASP A 39 -7.09 7.11 5.30
C ASP A 39 -6.98 6.77 6.79
N LYS A 40 -7.91 5.97 7.33
CA LYS A 40 -7.82 5.51 8.72
C LYS A 40 -6.62 4.58 8.92
N ILE A 41 -6.35 3.69 7.96
CA ILE A 41 -5.22 2.75 8.01
C ILE A 41 -3.89 3.49 8.03
N ARG A 42 -3.68 4.53 7.19
CA ARG A 42 -2.40 5.24 7.16
C ARG A 42 -2.09 6.05 8.42
N LEU A 43 -3.10 6.34 9.25
CA LEU A 43 -2.98 7.13 10.46
C LEU A 43 -2.77 6.28 11.73
N VAL A 44 -2.78 4.95 11.63
CA VAL A 44 -2.61 4.11 12.82
C VAL A 44 -1.20 4.27 13.42
N PRO A 45 -1.04 4.13 14.73
CA PRO A 45 0.26 4.05 15.36
C PRO A 45 1.10 2.91 14.79
N VAL A 46 2.36 3.20 14.48
CA VAL A 46 3.34 2.22 13.98
C VAL A 46 4.56 2.15 14.89
N GLY A 47 5.30 1.05 14.79
CA GLY A 47 6.57 0.86 15.47
C GLY A 47 7.52 -0.02 14.66
N ASN A 48 8.63 -0.40 15.29
CA ASN A 48 9.61 -1.30 14.71
C ASN A 48 9.38 -2.73 15.21
N ARG A 49 9.35 -3.71 14.31
CA ARG A 49 9.16 -5.12 14.65
C ARG A 49 10.04 -6.01 13.78
N SER A 50 10.87 -6.84 14.40
CA SER A 50 11.72 -7.83 13.71
C SER A 50 12.55 -7.24 12.56
N GLY A 51 13.14 -6.06 12.76
CA GLY A 51 13.94 -5.37 11.74
C GLY A 51 13.13 -4.60 10.68
N MET A 52 11.80 -4.68 10.71
CA MET A 52 10.92 -3.88 9.85
C MET A 52 10.48 -2.61 10.57
N GLN A 53 10.49 -1.48 9.85
CA GLN A 53 9.96 -0.19 10.32
C GLN A 53 8.52 0.01 9.82
N ASN A 54 7.80 0.93 10.45
CA ASN A 54 6.43 1.31 10.08
C ASN A 54 5.42 0.14 10.14
N VAL A 55 5.63 -0.79 11.07
CA VAL A 55 4.71 -1.90 11.29
C VAL A 55 3.59 -1.43 12.22
N PRO A 56 2.30 -1.57 11.85
CA PRO A 56 1.19 -1.23 12.73
C PRO A 56 1.31 -1.90 14.12
N LEU A 57 1.08 -1.13 15.18
CA LEU A 57 1.10 -1.66 16.55
C LEU A 57 -0.07 -2.62 16.80
N GLN A 58 -1.20 -2.34 16.16
CA GLN A 58 -2.34 -3.24 16.07
C GLN A 58 -2.42 -3.84 14.68
N ASN A 59 -2.59 -5.16 14.58
CA ASN A 59 -2.67 -5.84 13.30
C ASN A 59 -3.86 -5.32 12.46
N ILE A 60 -3.58 -4.98 11.20
CA ILE A 60 -4.59 -4.69 10.17
C ILE A 60 -4.63 -5.89 9.23
N SER A 61 -5.73 -6.62 9.23
CA SER A 61 -5.85 -7.88 8.49
C SER A 61 -6.91 -7.78 7.39
N ILE A 62 -6.56 -8.23 6.20
CA ILE A 62 -7.53 -8.50 5.13
C ILE A 62 -8.16 -9.86 5.46
N THR A 63 -9.42 -9.85 5.86
CA THR A 63 -10.14 -11.06 6.29
C THR A 63 -10.59 -11.93 5.12
N SER A 64 -10.94 -11.31 3.99
CA SER A 64 -11.26 -11.97 2.74
C SER A 64 -10.98 -11.06 1.53
N ALA A 65 -10.77 -11.67 0.37
CA ALA A 65 -10.71 -11.00 -0.91
C ALA A 65 -11.55 -11.78 -1.91
N SER A 66 -12.35 -11.10 -2.73
CA SER A 66 -13.26 -11.75 -3.69
C SER A 66 -13.42 -10.89 -4.94
N ILE A 67 -13.57 -11.55 -6.07
CA ILE A 67 -13.89 -10.89 -7.34
C ILE A 67 -15.40 -10.66 -7.36
N VAL A 68 -15.81 -9.40 -7.37
CA VAL A 68 -17.23 -9.02 -7.50
C VAL A 68 -17.56 -9.04 -9.00
N LYS A 69 -18.61 -9.78 -9.37
CA LYS A 69 -19.09 -9.90 -10.75
C LYS A 69 -20.04 -8.76 -11.11
#